data_AF-A0A6M5Y7J5-F1
#
_entry.id   AF-A0A6M5Y7J5-F1
#
_cell.length_a   1.000
_cell.length_b   1.000
_cell.length_c   1.000
_cell.angle_alpha   90.00
_cell.angle_beta   90.00
_cell.angle_gamma   90.00
#
_symmetry.space_group_name_H-M   'P 1'
#
loop_
_entity.id
_entity.type
_entity.pdbx_description
1 polymer ?
#
loop_
_entity_poly.entity_id
_entity_poly.type
_entity_poly.pdbx_seq_one_letter_code
_entity_poly.pdbx_strand_id
1 'polypeptide(L)'
;MSYNVQDHGDLLEKEATMLIRSYFPYYESVWSIFIGNKGNESIADLPNYPDEKKRKHFAENSYTVLESFFMTHNILESKILEQSITTFNSYIEFNKAFITAFALLGRIHDTAIKASDALDYDNRKFIESIHKFYEARSIVIHGKKVPLLFDDLGLLKIPFLKTSIISGAAWDDNQYLWNDATDMNIEYASDKLTDFFFQLICLVNNEYAIFYDVIQHKLKAIPTSIKSEHNSQLKVNSEINLKVSGSSSTG
;
A
#
# COMPACT_ATOMS: atom_id res chain seq x y z
N MET A 1 -19.44 -18.71 -11.21
CA MET A 1 -18.17 -17.99 -11.41
C MET A 1 -17.57 -17.72 -10.04
N SER A 2 -16.26 -17.86 -9.89
CA SER A 2 -15.58 -17.52 -8.62
C SER A 2 -15.56 -16.01 -8.46
N TYR A 3 -15.99 -15.55 -7.29
CA TYR A 3 -15.96 -14.15 -6.92
C TYR A 3 -14.49 -13.69 -6.80
N ASN A 4 -14.07 -12.71 -7.61
CA ASN A 4 -12.67 -12.33 -7.78
C ASN A 4 -12.49 -10.83 -8.02
N VAL A 5 -11.29 -10.32 -7.78
CA VAL A 5 -10.96 -8.89 -7.82
C VAL A 5 -11.18 -8.28 -9.21
N GLN A 6 -10.75 -8.99 -10.26
CA GLN A 6 -10.84 -8.49 -11.64
C GLN A 6 -12.27 -8.19 -12.07
N ASP A 7 -13.20 -9.07 -11.72
CA ASP A 7 -14.59 -8.96 -12.18
C ASP A 7 -15.46 -8.15 -11.21
N HIS A 8 -15.14 -8.17 -9.91
CA HIS A 8 -16.03 -7.68 -8.85
C HIS A 8 -15.43 -6.57 -7.98
N GLY A 9 -14.13 -6.27 -8.12
CA GLY A 9 -13.49 -5.16 -7.44
C GLY A 9 -14.03 -3.79 -7.86
N ASP A 10 -13.71 -2.77 -7.08
CA ASP A 10 -13.86 -1.37 -7.52
C ASP A 10 -12.79 -0.97 -8.54
N LEU A 11 -12.73 0.33 -8.87
CA LEU A 11 -11.78 0.86 -9.84
C LEU A 11 -10.32 0.55 -9.44
N LEU A 12 -9.94 0.81 -8.19
CA LEU A 12 -8.56 0.61 -7.74
C LEU A 12 -8.19 -0.87 -7.75
N GLU A 13 -9.07 -1.72 -7.24
CA GLU A 13 -8.83 -3.16 -7.17
C GLU A 13 -8.70 -3.78 -8.57
N LYS A 14 -9.54 -3.33 -9.51
CA LYS A 14 -9.47 -3.77 -10.91
C LYS A 14 -8.17 -3.37 -11.58
N GLU A 15 -7.77 -2.11 -11.46
CA GLU A 15 -6.49 -1.60 -12.00
C GLU A 15 -5.29 -2.32 -11.36
N ALA A 16 -5.36 -2.63 -10.06
CA ALA A 16 -4.31 -3.32 -9.31
C ALA A 16 -4.31 -4.85 -9.49
N THR A 17 -5.24 -5.45 -10.24
CA THR A 17 -5.42 -6.91 -10.34
C THR A 17 -4.11 -7.67 -10.60
N MET A 18 -3.35 -7.23 -11.60
CA MET A 18 -2.10 -7.90 -11.98
C MET A 18 -1.04 -7.79 -10.88
N LEU A 19 -1.01 -6.65 -10.20
CA LEU A 19 -0.08 -6.39 -9.11
C LEU A 19 -0.43 -7.26 -7.89
N ILE A 20 -1.72 -7.32 -7.53
CA ILE A 20 -2.24 -8.18 -6.46
C ILE A 20 -1.85 -9.64 -6.72
N ARG A 21 -2.10 -10.15 -7.92
CA ARG A 21 -1.77 -11.55 -8.26
C ARG A 21 -0.27 -11.86 -8.21
N SER A 22 0.56 -10.88 -8.53
CA SER A 22 2.02 -11.07 -8.61
C SER A 22 2.70 -10.99 -7.24
N TYR A 23 2.28 -10.04 -6.39
CA TYR A 23 3.00 -9.71 -5.16
C TYR A 23 2.18 -9.89 -3.88
N PHE A 24 0.86 -9.94 -3.99
CA PHE A 24 -0.04 -10.00 -2.83
C PHE A 24 -1.19 -11.02 -3.02
N PRO A 25 -0.91 -12.27 -3.49
CA PRO A 25 -1.96 -13.20 -3.91
C PRO A 25 -2.90 -13.65 -2.77
N TYR A 26 -2.44 -13.65 -1.52
CA TYR A 26 -3.30 -14.00 -0.40
C TYR A 26 -4.31 -12.90 -0.06
N TYR A 27 -4.07 -11.65 -0.49
CA TYR A 27 -5.10 -10.60 -0.47
C TYR A 27 -6.31 -11.04 -1.28
N GLU A 28 -6.15 -11.44 -2.54
CA GLU A 28 -7.28 -11.89 -3.39
C GLU A 28 -7.97 -13.13 -2.79
N SER A 29 -7.20 -14.02 -2.16
CA SER A 29 -7.73 -15.22 -1.50
C SER A 29 -8.63 -14.86 -0.31
N VAL A 30 -8.20 -13.97 0.59
CA VAL A 30 -9.03 -13.45 1.70
C VAL A 30 -10.21 -12.65 1.15
N TRP A 31 -9.94 -11.79 0.18
CA TRP A 31 -10.91 -10.88 -0.39
C TRP A 31 -12.11 -11.62 -0.97
N SER A 32 -11.86 -12.69 -1.72
CA SER A 32 -12.88 -13.48 -2.41
C SER A 32 -13.86 -14.23 -1.50
N ILE A 33 -13.48 -14.46 -0.24
CA ILE A 33 -14.29 -15.23 0.71
C ILE A 33 -14.85 -14.39 1.87
N PHE A 34 -14.24 -13.24 2.17
CA PHE A 34 -14.55 -12.49 3.39
C PHE A 34 -14.77 -10.99 3.20
N ILE A 35 -14.03 -10.34 2.30
CA ILE A 35 -14.19 -8.90 2.06
C ILE A 35 -15.22 -8.69 0.96
N GLY A 36 -14.79 -8.84 -0.28
CA GLY A 36 -15.53 -8.52 -1.48
C GLY A 36 -15.96 -7.07 -1.64
N ASN A 37 -16.37 -6.72 -2.84
CA ASN A 37 -16.81 -5.37 -3.21
C ASN A 37 -18.06 -5.42 -4.11
N LYS A 38 -18.99 -4.49 -3.92
CA LYS A 38 -20.17 -4.34 -4.80
C LYS A 38 -19.86 -3.55 -6.08
N GLY A 39 -18.59 -3.17 -6.29
CA GLY A 39 -18.12 -2.37 -7.41
C GLY A 39 -18.27 -0.86 -7.21
N ASN A 40 -18.57 -0.42 -6.00
CA ASN A 40 -18.79 0.99 -5.62
C ASN A 40 -18.13 1.33 -4.29
N GLU A 41 -16.96 0.74 -4.02
CA GLU A 41 -16.18 0.93 -2.78
C GLU A 41 -16.90 0.47 -1.51
N SER A 42 -18.00 -0.29 -1.66
CA SER A 42 -18.72 -0.88 -0.53
C SER A 42 -18.49 -2.36 -0.44
N ILE A 43 -18.28 -2.84 0.80
CA ILE A 43 -18.07 -4.25 1.09
C ILE A 43 -19.29 -5.08 0.64
N ALA A 44 -19.03 -6.26 0.09
CA ALA A 44 -20.10 -7.18 -0.33
C ALA A 44 -20.88 -7.73 0.88
N ASP A 45 -22.06 -8.31 0.65
CA ASP A 45 -22.81 -8.94 1.73
C ASP A 45 -22.28 -10.36 2.02
N LEU A 46 -22.10 -10.69 3.30
CA LEU A 46 -21.77 -12.05 3.79
C LEU A 46 -22.88 -12.52 4.75
N PRO A 47 -23.95 -13.14 4.23
CA PRO A 47 -25.11 -13.52 5.03
C PRO A 47 -24.73 -14.41 6.22
N ASN A 48 -25.45 -14.31 7.32
CA ASN A 48 -25.26 -15.14 8.52
C ASN A 48 -23.90 -15.00 9.23
N TYR A 49 -23.00 -14.11 8.79
CA TYR A 49 -21.80 -13.82 9.54
C TYR A 49 -22.15 -13.02 10.82
N PRO A 50 -21.76 -13.49 12.01
CA PRO A 50 -22.28 -12.94 13.27
C PRO A 50 -21.67 -11.60 13.68
N ASP A 51 -20.50 -11.23 13.15
CA ASP A 51 -19.74 -10.05 13.58
C ASP A 51 -19.38 -9.10 12.43
N GLU A 52 -20.42 -8.53 11.82
CA GLU A 52 -20.27 -7.59 10.70
C GLU A 52 -19.42 -6.35 11.03
N LYS A 53 -19.43 -5.89 12.29
CA LYS A 53 -18.61 -4.73 12.69
C LYS A 53 -17.12 -5.07 12.59
N LYS A 54 -16.72 -6.22 13.10
CA LYS A 54 -15.33 -6.69 13.05
C LYS A 54 -14.88 -6.98 11.61
N ARG A 55 -15.75 -7.59 10.81
CA ARG A 55 -15.51 -7.82 9.37
C ARG A 55 -15.29 -6.51 8.60
N LYS A 56 -16.13 -5.50 8.83
CA LYS A 56 -15.95 -4.17 8.22
C LYS A 56 -14.63 -3.54 8.64
N HIS A 57 -14.30 -3.60 9.94
CA HIS A 57 -13.02 -3.09 10.43
C HIS A 57 -11.82 -3.79 9.77
N PHE A 58 -11.87 -5.12 9.63
CA PHE A 58 -10.86 -5.89 8.91
C PHE A 58 -10.76 -5.46 7.43
N ALA A 59 -11.89 -5.31 6.75
CA ALA A 59 -11.97 -4.93 5.35
C ALA A 59 -11.43 -3.53 5.08
N GLU A 60 -11.82 -2.53 5.89
CA GLU A 60 -11.35 -1.14 5.78
C GLU A 60 -9.82 -1.06 5.91
N ASN A 61 -9.26 -1.73 6.92
CA ASN A 61 -7.82 -1.78 7.11
C ASN A 61 -7.12 -2.54 5.98
N SER A 62 -7.70 -3.65 5.50
CA SER A 62 -7.15 -4.42 4.38
C SER A 62 -7.11 -3.64 3.08
N TYR A 63 -8.19 -2.92 2.76
CA TYR A 63 -8.25 -2.05 1.60
C TYR A 63 -7.24 -0.90 1.73
N THR A 64 -7.10 -0.34 2.93
CA THR A 64 -6.10 0.70 3.23
C THR A 64 -4.67 0.23 2.97
N VAL A 65 -4.36 -1.03 3.31
CA VAL A 65 -3.08 -1.69 2.97
C VAL A 65 -2.91 -1.78 1.45
N LEU A 66 -3.92 -2.26 0.72
CA LEU A 66 -3.87 -2.40 -0.74
C LEU A 66 -3.64 -1.06 -1.44
N GLU A 67 -4.40 -0.02 -1.06
CA GLU A 67 -4.26 1.32 -1.64
C GLU A 67 -2.84 1.85 -1.42
N SER A 68 -2.31 1.73 -0.20
CA SER A 68 -0.95 2.19 0.10
C SER A 68 0.12 1.40 -0.65
N PHE A 69 -0.08 0.08 -0.79
CA PHE A 69 0.78 -0.77 -1.59
C PHE A 69 0.83 -0.30 -3.06
N PHE A 70 -0.33 -0.08 -3.67
CA PHE A 70 -0.42 0.36 -5.07
C PHE A 70 0.19 1.76 -5.27
N MET A 71 -0.07 2.69 -4.35
CA MET A 71 0.51 4.03 -4.41
C MET A 71 2.04 4.02 -4.27
N THR A 72 2.58 3.25 -3.31
CA THR A 72 4.03 3.12 -3.15
C THR A 72 4.65 2.46 -4.38
N HIS A 73 4.04 1.41 -4.92
CA HIS A 73 4.49 0.77 -6.15
C HIS A 73 4.59 1.78 -7.31
N ASN A 74 3.55 2.60 -7.52
CA ASN A 74 3.56 3.62 -8.56
C ASN A 74 4.64 4.69 -8.36
N ILE A 75 4.95 5.06 -7.11
CA ILE A 75 6.07 5.96 -6.81
C ILE A 75 7.40 5.33 -7.25
N LEU A 76 7.62 4.05 -6.94
CA LEU A 76 8.83 3.33 -7.32
C LEU A 76 8.96 3.20 -8.85
N GLU A 77 7.88 2.78 -9.53
CA GLU A 77 7.86 2.60 -10.99
C GLU A 77 8.00 3.93 -11.77
N SER A 78 7.64 5.06 -11.16
CA SER A 78 7.85 6.38 -11.79
C SER A 78 9.33 6.74 -11.97
N LYS A 79 10.24 6.01 -11.30
CA LYS A 79 11.69 6.22 -11.28
C LYS A 79 12.10 7.60 -10.76
N ILE A 80 11.21 8.32 -10.09
CA ILE A 80 11.50 9.65 -9.55
C ILE A 80 12.65 9.64 -8.52
N LEU A 81 12.86 8.49 -7.86
CA LEU A 81 13.94 8.26 -6.90
C LEU A 81 15.29 7.93 -7.54
N GLU A 82 15.30 7.58 -8.84
CA GLU A 82 16.50 7.27 -9.61
C GLU A 82 17.03 8.50 -10.37
N GLN A 83 16.25 9.58 -10.42
CA GLN A 83 16.58 10.78 -11.19
C GLN A 83 17.61 11.66 -10.45
N SER A 84 18.58 12.18 -11.21
CA SER A 84 19.52 13.17 -10.71
C SER A 84 18.79 14.45 -10.28
N ILE A 85 19.17 15.02 -9.13
CA ILE A 85 18.58 16.26 -8.61
C ILE A 85 19.42 17.45 -9.06
N THR A 86 19.08 18.04 -10.21
CA THR A 86 19.83 19.17 -10.81
C THR A 86 19.11 20.51 -10.68
N THR A 87 17.83 20.50 -10.29
CA THR A 87 17.01 21.69 -10.14
C THR A 87 16.28 21.71 -8.80
N PHE A 88 15.83 22.90 -8.37
CA PHE A 88 14.97 23.03 -7.20
C PHE A 88 13.67 22.23 -7.34
N ASN A 89 13.06 22.21 -8.53
CA ASN A 89 11.83 21.45 -8.78
C ASN A 89 12.07 19.94 -8.64
N SER A 90 13.14 19.39 -9.24
CA SER A 90 13.49 17.97 -9.06
C SER A 90 13.77 17.63 -7.59
N TYR A 91 14.35 18.57 -6.83
CA TYR A 91 14.55 18.38 -5.39
C TYR A 91 13.21 18.29 -4.65
N ILE A 92 12.26 19.18 -4.94
CA ILE A 92 10.93 19.17 -4.32
C ILE A 92 10.17 17.90 -4.65
N GLU A 93 10.14 17.51 -5.92
CA GLU A 93 9.43 16.30 -6.36
C GLU A 93 10.04 15.03 -5.77
N PHE A 94 11.38 14.95 -5.70
CA PHE A 94 12.06 13.88 -4.99
C PHE A 94 11.61 13.81 -3.51
N ASN A 95 11.67 14.94 -2.78
CA ASN A 95 11.31 14.94 -1.36
C ASN A 95 9.84 14.57 -1.14
N LYS A 96 8.92 15.04 -2.00
CA LYS A 96 7.53 14.63 -1.96
C LYS A 96 7.39 13.12 -2.11
N ALA A 97 8.01 12.54 -3.12
CA ALA A 97 7.96 11.10 -3.36
C ALA A 97 8.57 10.30 -2.21
N PHE A 98 9.75 10.71 -1.73
CA PHE A 98 10.47 10.06 -0.64
C PHE A 98 9.69 10.05 0.67
N ILE A 99 9.18 11.21 1.10
CA ILE A 99 8.37 11.32 2.33
C ILE A 99 7.05 10.55 2.18
N THR A 100 6.40 10.67 1.02
CA THR A 100 5.13 9.97 0.75
C THR A 100 5.31 8.46 0.80
N ALA A 101 6.38 7.92 0.20
CA ALA A 101 6.68 6.50 0.24
C ALA A 101 6.83 5.99 1.69
N PHE A 102 7.62 6.66 2.53
CA PHE A 102 7.74 6.27 3.95
C PHE A 102 6.45 6.44 4.74
N ALA A 103 5.65 7.47 4.45
CA ALA A 103 4.33 7.64 5.06
C ALA A 103 3.39 6.47 4.72
N LEU A 104 3.39 6.04 3.46
CA LEU A 104 2.60 4.90 3.00
C LEU A 104 3.11 3.57 3.57
N LEU A 105 4.43 3.36 3.68
CA LEU A 105 5.00 2.19 4.38
C LEU A 105 4.56 2.15 5.86
N GLY A 106 4.57 3.30 6.53
CA GLY A 106 4.04 3.44 7.89
C GLY A 106 2.53 3.17 7.97
N ARG A 107 1.77 3.60 6.97
CA ARG A 107 0.32 3.35 6.89
C ARG A 107 0.05 1.85 6.73
N ILE A 108 0.78 1.17 5.83
CA ILE A 108 0.69 -0.30 5.64
C ILE A 108 0.97 -1.02 6.96
N HIS A 109 2.06 -0.66 7.66
CA HIS A 109 2.37 -1.22 8.98
C HIS A 109 1.19 -1.08 9.95
N ASP A 110 0.70 0.15 10.15
CA ASP A 110 -0.32 0.43 11.15
C ASP A 110 -1.65 -0.27 10.81
N THR A 111 -2.05 -0.31 9.53
CA THR A 111 -3.32 -0.92 9.12
C THR A 111 -3.24 -2.43 9.01
N ALA A 112 -2.08 -3.01 8.68
CA ALA A 112 -1.93 -4.47 8.70
C ALA A 112 -2.05 -5.03 10.13
N ILE A 113 -1.50 -4.32 11.13
CA ILE A 113 -1.69 -4.69 12.55
C ILE A 113 -3.16 -4.60 12.94
N LYS A 114 -3.86 -3.52 12.59
CA LYS A 114 -5.29 -3.38 12.89
C LYS A 114 -6.16 -4.43 12.21
N ALA A 115 -5.82 -4.81 10.97
CA ALA A 115 -6.48 -5.94 10.29
C ALA A 115 -6.21 -7.24 11.05
N SER A 116 -4.97 -7.46 11.49
CA SER A 116 -4.61 -8.63 12.28
C SER A 116 -5.34 -8.70 13.62
N ASP A 117 -5.39 -7.60 14.38
CA ASP A 117 -6.13 -7.50 15.66
C ASP A 117 -7.64 -7.72 15.50
N ALA A 118 -8.18 -7.48 14.29
CA ALA A 118 -9.56 -7.78 13.95
C ALA A 118 -9.82 -9.28 13.73
N LEU A 119 -8.82 -10.16 13.89
CA LEU A 119 -8.96 -11.60 13.86
C LEU A 119 -8.41 -12.19 15.16
N ASP A 120 -9.20 -12.98 15.88
CA ASP A 120 -8.86 -13.51 17.21
C ASP A 120 -7.75 -14.59 17.19
N TYR A 121 -6.51 -14.21 16.92
CA TYR A 121 -5.34 -15.08 17.00
C TYR A 121 -4.12 -14.36 17.59
N ASP A 122 -3.08 -15.12 17.91
CA ASP A 122 -1.82 -14.57 18.42
C ASP A 122 -0.94 -14.03 17.27
N ASN A 123 -0.91 -12.71 17.13
CA ASN A 123 -0.19 -12.00 16.07
C ASN A 123 1.12 -11.32 16.52
N ARG A 124 1.61 -11.62 17.73
CA ARG A 124 2.79 -10.93 18.29
C ARG A 124 4.03 -11.03 17.40
N LYS A 125 4.27 -12.22 16.82
CA LYS A 125 5.40 -12.44 15.90
C LYS A 125 5.31 -11.58 14.65
N PHE A 126 4.11 -11.38 14.13
CA PHE A 126 3.88 -10.52 12.98
C PHE A 126 4.21 -9.06 13.31
N ILE A 127 3.63 -8.55 14.40
CA ILE A 127 3.88 -7.17 14.89
C ILE A 127 5.38 -6.91 15.04
N GLU A 128 6.10 -7.82 15.71
CA GLU A 128 7.55 -7.73 15.88
C GLU A 128 8.29 -7.70 14.54
N SER A 129 7.89 -8.53 13.56
CA SER A 129 8.55 -8.66 12.26
C SER A 129 8.47 -7.39 11.39
N ILE A 130 7.41 -6.60 11.55
CA ILE A 130 7.19 -5.37 10.77
C ILE A 130 7.56 -4.10 11.54
N HIS A 131 7.93 -4.18 12.82
CA HIS A 131 8.20 -3.01 13.65
C HIS A 131 9.29 -2.08 13.07
N LYS A 132 10.31 -2.64 12.42
CA LYS A 132 11.38 -1.87 11.77
C LYS A 132 10.90 -0.84 10.73
N PHE A 133 9.75 -1.10 10.08
CA PHE A 133 9.19 -0.18 9.09
C PHE A 133 8.57 1.06 9.76
N TYR A 134 8.00 0.88 10.95
CA TYR A 134 7.56 1.98 11.80
C TYR A 134 8.73 2.84 12.28
N GLU A 135 9.82 2.20 12.73
CA GLU A 135 11.04 2.92 13.17
C GLU A 135 11.60 3.78 12.04
N ALA A 136 11.76 3.21 10.84
CA ALA A 136 12.27 3.94 9.67
C ALA A 136 11.33 5.09 9.26
N ARG A 137 10.01 4.87 9.25
CA ARG A 137 9.01 5.93 9.03
C ARG A 137 9.16 7.04 10.06
N SER A 138 9.32 6.71 11.35
CA SER A 138 9.46 7.70 12.42
C SER A 138 10.66 8.61 12.18
N ILE A 139 11.80 8.04 11.79
CA ILE A 139 13.00 8.82 11.46
C ILE A 139 12.74 9.79 10.30
N VAL A 140 12.12 9.32 9.22
CA VAL A 140 11.93 10.14 8.01
C VAL A 140 10.88 11.23 8.20
N ILE A 141 9.80 10.95 8.92
CA ILE A 141 8.65 11.84 9.05
C ILE A 141 8.75 12.76 10.27
N HIS A 142 9.21 12.22 11.39
CA HIS A 142 9.22 12.94 12.67
C HIS A 142 10.62 13.40 13.08
N GLY A 143 11.67 12.78 12.52
CA GLY A 143 13.04 13.15 12.81
C GLY A 143 13.56 14.34 12.02
N LYS A 144 14.82 14.70 12.29
CA LYS A 144 15.54 15.66 11.45
C LYS A 144 15.68 15.15 10.02
N LYS A 145 15.70 16.06 9.05
CA LYS A 145 15.86 15.76 7.62
C LYS A 145 17.05 14.81 7.39
N VAL A 146 16.79 13.71 6.68
CA VAL A 146 17.81 12.74 6.27
C VAL A 146 18.79 13.42 5.29
N PRO A 147 20.11 13.29 5.52
CA PRO A 147 21.13 13.79 4.59
C PRO A 147 20.97 13.20 3.19
N LEU A 148 21.01 14.07 2.18
CA LEU A 148 21.01 13.69 0.78
C LEU A 148 22.44 13.78 0.26
N LEU A 149 23.03 12.65 -0.11
CA LEU A 149 24.38 12.53 -0.64
C LEU A 149 24.29 12.19 -2.11
N PHE A 150 25.24 12.66 -2.92
CA PHE A 150 25.26 12.37 -4.35
C PHE A 150 26.56 11.69 -4.70
N ASP A 151 26.50 10.69 -5.59
CA ASP A 151 27.71 10.14 -6.19
C ASP A 151 28.20 10.97 -7.38
N ASP A 152 29.29 10.53 -8.00
CA ASP A 152 29.93 11.22 -9.13
C ASP A 152 29.01 11.30 -10.38
N LEU A 153 27.97 10.48 -10.44
CA LEU A 153 26.95 10.48 -11.51
C LEU A 153 25.74 11.34 -11.15
N GLY A 154 25.72 11.97 -9.97
CA GLY A 154 24.59 12.76 -9.47
C GLY A 154 23.41 11.91 -9.00
N LEU A 155 23.62 10.60 -8.78
CA LEU A 155 22.60 9.70 -8.23
C LEU A 155 22.55 9.82 -6.71
N LEU A 156 21.34 9.72 -6.18
CA LEU A 156 21.08 10.02 -4.78
C LEU A 156 21.34 8.81 -3.86
N LYS A 157 22.13 9.06 -2.82
CA LYS A 157 22.39 8.17 -1.70
C LYS A 157 21.87 8.77 -0.40
N ILE A 158 21.47 7.89 0.51
CA ILE A 158 21.07 8.22 1.88
C ILE A 158 21.84 7.35 2.87
N PRO A 159 22.11 7.83 4.10
CA PRO A 159 22.60 6.96 5.15
C PRO A 159 21.56 5.90 5.52
N PHE A 160 22.01 4.77 6.06
CA PHE A 160 21.11 3.74 6.57
C PHE A 160 20.23 4.35 7.67
N LEU A 161 18.93 4.06 7.64
CA LEU A 161 18.03 4.49 8.71
C LEU A 161 18.18 3.56 9.90
N LYS A 162 18.43 4.10 11.09
CA LYS A 162 18.55 3.26 12.29
C LYS A 162 17.25 2.52 12.55
N THR A 163 17.35 1.21 12.70
CA THR A 163 16.24 0.34 13.11
C THR A 163 16.80 -0.66 14.11
N SER A 164 15.93 -1.32 14.85
CA SER A 164 16.26 -2.42 15.77
C SER A 164 17.09 -3.54 15.13
N ILE A 165 17.03 -3.70 13.79
CA ILE A 165 17.76 -4.72 13.04
C ILE A 165 19.11 -4.24 12.48
N ILE A 166 19.37 -2.93 12.43
CA ILE A 166 20.61 -2.37 11.89
C ILE A 166 21.54 -2.02 13.06
N SER A 167 22.66 -2.74 13.16
CA SER A 167 23.75 -2.42 14.09
C SER A 167 24.76 -1.47 13.44
N GLY A 168 25.29 -0.50 14.20
CA GLY A 168 26.40 0.38 13.77
C GLY A 168 25.98 1.84 13.56
N ALA A 169 26.79 2.58 12.79
CA ALA A 169 26.54 3.98 12.45
C ALA A 169 25.42 4.08 11.39
N ALA A 170 24.21 4.32 11.88
CA ALA A 170 23.01 4.56 11.09
C ALA A 170 22.38 5.88 11.52
N TRP A 171 21.69 6.53 10.59
CA TRP A 171 21.02 7.80 10.84
C TRP A 171 19.97 7.66 11.94
N ASP A 172 20.24 8.34 13.04
CA ASP A 172 19.39 8.54 14.20
C ASP A 172 19.48 10.02 14.55
N ASP A 173 18.36 10.72 14.37
CA ASP A 173 18.30 12.17 14.50
C ASP A 173 18.56 12.65 15.94
N ASN A 174 18.50 11.75 16.91
CA ASN A 174 18.82 12.02 18.31
C ASN A 174 20.32 11.88 18.61
N GLN A 175 21.07 11.15 17.78
CA GLN A 175 22.47 10.79 18.07
C GLN A 175 23.47 11.46 17.12
N TYR A 176 23.06 11.78 15.89
CA TYR A 176 23.98 12.25 14.85
C TYR A 176 23.57 13.59 14.24
N LEU A 177 24.57 14.29 13.70
CA LEU A 177 24.44 15.52 12.93
C LEU A 177 24.73 15.25 11.45
N TRP A 178 24.34 16.18 10.57
CA TRP A 178 24.60 16.03 9.13
C TRP A 178 26.08 15.84 8.78
N ASN A 179 26.99 16.44 9.55
CA ASN A 179 28.43 16.30 9.32
C ASN A 179 28.93 14.88 9.59
N ASP A 180 28.18 14.06 10.35
CA ASP A 180 28.54 12.68 10.65
C ASP A 180 28.06 11.71 9.54
N ALA A 181 27.23 12.19 8.60
CA ALA A 181 26.60 11.35 7.58
C ALA A 181 27.61 10.75 6.59
N THR A 182 28.77 11.38 6.41
CA THR A 182 29.84 10.90 5.52
C THR A 182 30.54 9.65 6.05
N ASP A 183 30.46 9.42 7.37
CA ASP A 183 31.08 8.28 8.05
C ASP A 183 30.09 7.13 8.26
N MET A 184 28.86 7.27 7.76
CA MET A 184 27.82 6.25 7.84
C MET A 184 27.83 5.33 6.62
N ASN A 185 27.23 4.16 6.78
CA ASN A 185 26.90 3.33 5.62
C ASN A 185 25.82 4.03 4.80
N ILE A 186 26.08 4.19 3.49
CA ILE A 186 25.20 4.86 2.54
C ILE A 186 24.72 3.89 1.47
N GLU A 187 23.49 4.07 1.04
CA GLU A 187 22.82 3.25 0.02
C GLU A 187 22.08 4.17 -0.96
N TYR A 188 21.85 3.71 -2.19
CA TYR A 188 20.98 4.42 -3.11
C TYR A 188 19.56 4.49 -2.54
N ALA A 189 18.96 5.69 -2.61
CA ALA A 189 17.63 5.90 -2.05
C ALA A 189 16.58 5.01 -2.72
N SER A 190 16.66 4.86 -4.05
CA SER A 190 15.79 3.98 -4.85
C SER A 190 15.85 2.53 -4.35
N ASP A 191 17.06 1.99 -4.21
CA ASP A 191 17.31 0.60 -3.85
C ASP A 191 16.79 0.34 -2.43
N LYS A 192 17.10 1.26 -1.51
CA LYS A 192 16.67 1.16 -0.13
C LYS A 192 15.15 1.16 0.02
N LEU A 193 14.45 2.08 -0.65
CA LEU A 193 12.99 2.12 -0.61
C LEU A 193 12.37 0.89 -1.27
N THR A 194 12.94 0.43 -2.37
CA THR A 194 12.48 -0.77 -3.09
C THR A 194 12.61 -2.01 -2.21
N ASP A 195 13.76 -2.19 -1.57
CA ASP A 195 13.98 -3.28 -0.62
C ASP A 195 13.03 -3.21 0.58
N PHE A 196 12.84 -2.02 1.15
CA PHE A 196 11.91 -1.82 2.27
C PHE A 196 10.48 -2.19 1.86
N PHE A 197 10.05 -1.73 0.70
CA PHE A 197 8.74 -2.00 0.16
C PHE A 197 8.51 -3.51 -0.04
N PHE A 198 9.38 -4.19 -0.79
CA PHE A 198 9.18 -5.62 -1.06
C PHE A 198 9.32 -6.49 0.19
N GLN A 199 10.20 -6.14 1.13
CA GLN A 199 10.29 -6.85 2.41
C GLN A 199 8.99 -6.71 3.22
N LEU A 200 8.42 -5.49 3.32
CA LEU A 200 7.17 -5.27 4.04
C LEU A 200 6.02 -6.03 3.37
N ILE A 201 5.90 -5.95 2.05
CA ILE A 201 4.83 -6.63 1.32
C ILE A 201 4.94 -8.14 1.42
N CYS A 202 6.15 -8.71 1.40
CA CYS A 202 6.34 -10.15 1.63
C CYS A 202 5.81 -10.56 3.01
N LEU A 203 6.17 -9.83 4.06
CA LEU A 203 5.71 -10.10 5.43
C LEU A 203 4.19 -9.95 5.57
N VAL A 204 3.62 -8.89 5.00
CA VAL A 204 2.17 -8.67 5.01
C VAL A 204 1.44 -9.74 4.20
N ASN A 205 1.92 -10.14 3.01
CA ASN A 205 1.31 -11.22 2.23
C ASN A 205 1.34 -12.57 2.97
N ASN A 206 2.42 -12.87 3.68
CA ASN A 206 2.48 -14.06 4.53
C ASN A 206 1.45 -13.99 5.66
N GLU A 207 1.23 -12.80 6.24
CA GLU A 207 0.19 -12.62 7.24
C GLU A 207 -1.22 -12.81 6.66
N TYR A 208 -1.44 -12.39 5.41
CA TYR A 208 -2.71 -12.66 4.72
C TYR A 208 -2.95 -14.15 4.46
N ALA A 209 -1.91 -14.96 4.34
CA ALA A 209 -2.08 -16.42 4.30
C ALA A 209 -2.64 -16.93 5.65
N ILE A 210 -2.13 -16.40 6.76
CA ILE A 210 -2.65 -16.73 8.10
C ILE A 210 -4.09 -16.22 8.26
N PHE A 211 -4.38 -14.99 7.81
CA PHE A 211 -5.75 -14.47 7.79
C PHE A 211 -6.70 -15.41 7.04
N TYR A 212 -6.28 -15.88 5.87
CA TYR A 212 -7.05 -16.79 5.05
C TYR A 212 -7.40 -18.08 5.82
N ASP A 213 -6.41 -18.72 6.45
CA ASP A 213 -6.63 -19.94 7.23
C ASP A 213 -7.58 -19.71 8.42
N VAL A 214 -7.38 -18.61 9.16
CA VAL A 214 -8.23 -18.23 10.30
C VAL A 214 -9.67 -17.98 9.86
N ILE A 215 -9.85 -17.24 8.77
CA ILE A 215 -11.16 -16.90 8.20
C ILE A 215 -11.83 -18.17 7.68
N GLN A 216 -11.15 -19.01 6.90
CA GLN A 216 -11.71 -20.26 6.39
C GLN A 216 -12.20 -21.16 7.51
N HIS A 217 -11.40 -21.29 8.58
CA HIS A 217 -11.80 -22.07 9.75
C HIS A 217 -13.07 -21.51 10.39
N LYS A 218 -13.16 -20.18 10.56
CA LYS A 218 -14.36 -19.51 11.11
C LYS A 218 -15.60 -19.70 10.23
N LEU A 219 -15.45 -19.59 8.91
CA LEU A 219 -16.57 -19.69 7.97
C LEU A 219 -17.06 -21.14 7.77
N LYS A 220 -16.22 -22.16 8.02
CA LYS A 220 -16.57 -23.57 7.80
C LYS A 220 -17.84 -24.03 8.55
N ALA A 221 -18.12 -23.45 9.70
CA ALA A 221 -19.29 -23.77 10.52
C ALA A 221 -20.53 -22.91 10.21
N ILE A 222 -20.41 -21.93 9.30
CA ILE A 222 -21.45 -20.95 9.00
C ILE A 222 -21.94 -21.20 7.58
N PRO A 223 -23.24 -21.43 7.34
CA PRO A 223 -23.77 -21.51 5.99
C PRO A 223 -23.78 -20.11 5.36
N THR A 224 -22.64 -19.70 4.80
CA THR A 224 -22.41 -18.37 4.23
C THR A 224 -21.55 -18.41 2.97
N SER A 225 -21.73 -17.40 2.13
CA SER A 225 -20.92 -17.12 0.95
C SER A 225 -21.16 -15.67 0.52
N ILE A 226 -20.14 -15.01 -0.05
CA ILE A 226 -20.31 -13.66 -0.60
C ILE A 226 -21.42 -13.66 -1.67
N LYS A 227 -22.31 -12.68 -1.59
CA LYS A 227 -23.32 -12.43 -2.64
C LYS A 227 -22.75 -11.50 -3.70
N SER A 228 -22.68 -11.96 -4.96
CA SER A 228 -22.40 -11.06 -6.08
C SER A 228 -23.66 -10.31 -6.49
N GLU A 229 -23.71 -9.01 -6.24
CA GLU A 229 -24.69 -8.12 -6.87
C GLU A 229 -24.16 -7.75 -8.26
N HIS A 230 -24.32 -8.62 -9.26
CA HIS A 230 -23.98 -8.24 -10.63
C HIS A 230 -24.95 -7.14 -11.09
N ASN A 231 -24.49 -5.89 -11.06
CA ASN A 231 -25.19 -4.77 -11.67
C ASN A 231 -25.07 -4.88 -13.20
N SER A 232 -26.02 -5.58 -13.82
CA SER A 232 -26.20 -5.60 -15.28
C SER A 232 -26.71 -4.27 -15.86
N GLN A 233 -26.45 -3.13 -15.21
CA GLN A 233 -27.07 -1.82 -15.52
C GLN A 233 -26.11 -0.69 -15.85
N LEU A 234 -24.79 -0.89 -15.91
CA LEU A 234 -23.89 0.09 -16.55
C LEU A 234 -23.82 -0.13 -18.06
N LYS A 235 -24.97 -0.07 -18.74
CA LYS A 235 -24.99 0.39 -20.13
C LYS A 235 -24.85 1.90 -20.08
N VAL A 236 -23.63 2.39 -20.19
CA VAL A 236 -23.36 3.81 -20.44
C VAL A 236 -24.04 4.15 -21.77
N ASN A 237 -25.16 4.88 -21.70
CA ASN A 237 -25.76 5.53 -22.86
C ASN A 237 -24.80 6.62 -23.36
N SER A 238 -23.84 6.23 -24.20
CA SER A 238 -23.05 7.15 -25.01
C SER A 238 -23.90 7.64 -26.20
N GLU A 239 -24.98 8.35 -25.92
CA GLU A 239 -25.69 9.18 -26.90
C GLU A 239 -25.90 10.58 -26.31
N ILE A 240 -24.78 11.27 -26.04
CA ILE A 240 -24.82 12.73 -25.97
C ILE A 240 -24.92 13.21 -27.41
N ASN A 241 -26.17 13.45 -27.82
CA ASN A 241 -26.52 14.20 -29.02
C ASN A 241 -25.90 15.60 -28.96
N LEU A 242 -24.73 15.79 -29.59
CA LEU A 242 -24.27 17.11 -30.01
C LEU A 242 -25.13 17.57 -31.20
N LYS A 243 -26.33 18.08 -30.89
CA LYS A 243 -27.04 19.00 -31.80
C LYS A 243 -26.28 20.32 -31.79
N VAL A 244 -25.31 20.45 -32.69
CA VAL A 244 -24.82 21.76 -33.13
C VAL A 244 -25.89 22.33 -34.05
N SER A 245 -26.84 23.09 -33.49
CA SER A 245 -27.71 23.95 -34.28
C SER A 245 -26.88 25.12 -34.77
N GLY A 246 -26.51 25.07 -36.05
CA GLY A 246 -26.11 26.26 -36.79
C GLY A 246 -27.28 27.23 -36.88
N SER A 247 -27.01 28.50 -36.61
CA SER A 247 -27.80 29.61 -37.12
C SER A 247 -26.87 30.53 -37.88
N SER A 248 -27.10 30.55 -39.18
CA SER A 248 -26.56 31.41 -40.22
C SER A 248 -26.76 32.90 -39.95
N SER A 249 -25.74 33.66 -40.36
CA SER A 249 -25.75 35.01 -40.95
C SER A 249 -27.09 35.68 -41.25
N THR A 250 -27.18 36.99 -40.98
CA THR A 250 -27.49 38.07 -41.95
C THR A 250 -27.38 39.44 -41.26
N GLY A 251 -26.76 40.42 -41.95
CA GLY A 251 -26.87 41.85 -41.63
C GLY A 251 -25.53 42.55 -41.44
#